data_AF-A0A2S9FPW8-F1
#
_entry.id   AF-A0A2S9FPW8-F1
#
_cell.length_a   1.000
_cell.length_b   1.000
_cell.length_c   1.000
_cell.angle_alpha   90.00
_cell.angle_beta   90.00
_cell.angle_gamma   90.00
#
_symmetry.space_group_name_H-M   'P 1'
#
loop_
_entity.id
_entity.type
_entity.pdbx_description
1 polymer ?
#
loop_
_entity_poly.entity_id
_entity_poly.type
_entity_poly.pdbx_seq_one_letter_code
_entity_poly.pdbx_strand_id
1 'polypeptide(L)'
;AVAGEAMAAPFSAPTTRFNGRLTSERSVAVVSMNLQDVKKVKDRFDVKVNDVVMALCAGALRSFLADLDELPDKPLIAVVPSSVHGLSDRHGRNQLSGMFCTLQTDIDDPSE
;
A
#
# COMPACT_ATOMS: atom_id res chain seq x y z
N ALA A 1 -0.38 11.21 -22.98
CA ALA A 1 -0.47 10.36 -21.78
C ALA A 1 -1.89 10.48 -21.28
N VAL A 2 -2.64 9.38 -21.22
CA VAL A 2 -3.98 9.40 -20.61
C VAL A 2 -3.75 9.77 -19.15
N ALA A 3 -4.25 10.93 -18.74
CA ALA A 3 -4.26 11.34 -17.35
C ALA A 3 -5.14 10.33 -16.60
N GLY A 4 -4.51 9.33 -15.99
CA GLY A 4 -5.22 8.39 -15.13
C GLY A 4 -5.52 9.10 -13.82
N GLU A 5 -6.77 9.52 -13.63
CA GLU A 5 -7.29 10.07 -12.37
C GLU A 5 -7.10 9.11 -11.18
N ALA A 6 -6.77 7.84 -11.44
CA ALA A 6 -6.61 6.78 -10.44
C ALA A 6 -5.22 6.68 -9.81
N MET A 7 -4.19 7.32 -10.38
CA MET A 7 -2.80 7.14 -9.96
C MET A 7 -2.34 8.30 -9.08
N ALA A 8 -1.85 7.99 -7.87
CA ALA A 8 -1.25 9.01 -7.02
C ALA A 8 -0.07 9.68 -7.75
N ALA A 9 0.04 11.01 -7.62
CA ALA A 9 1.08 11.75 -8.32
C ALA A 9 2.47 11.25 -7.88
N PRO A 10 3.33 10.80 -8.81
CA PRO A 10 4.67 10.34 -8.45
C PRO A 10 5.44 11.48 -7.77
N PHE A 11 6.27 11.13 -6.79
CA PHE A 11 7.09 12.07 -6.00
C PHE A 11 6.31 13.04 -5.09
N SER A 12 5.02 12.81 -4.85
CA SER A 12 4.22 13.61 -3.90
C SER A 12 4.13 13.03 -2.49
N ALA A 13 4.76 11.86 -2.26
CA ALA A 13 4.72 11.17 -0.98
C ALA A 13 5.40 12.00 0.12
N PRO A 14 4.85 12.03 1.34
CA PRO A 14 5.50 12.67 2.47
C PRO A 14 6.82 11.96 2.82
N THR A 15 7.81 12.72 3.29
CA THR A 15 9.03 12.14 3.84
C THR A 15 8.72 11.61 5.24
N THR A 16 9.07 10.35 5.48
CA THR A 16 8.91 9.67 6.77
C THR A 16 10.24 9.07 7.21
N ARG A 17 10.28 8.50 8.41
CA ARG A 17 11.44 7.74 8.92
C ARG A 17 11.88 6.59 8.00
N PHE A 18 10.97 6.05 7.18
CA PHE A 18 11.29 5.02 6.19
C PHE A 18 12.18 5.53 5.04
N ASN A 19 12.30 6.84 4.88
CA ASN A 19 13.17 7.48 3.89
C ASN A 19 14.58 7.81 4.44
N GLY A 20 14.89 7.38 5.65
CA GLY A 20 16.20 7.59 6.28
C GLY A 20 17.34 6.80 5.61
N ARG A 21 18.57 7.05 6.07
CA ARG A 21 19.76 6.33 5.58
C ARG A 21 19.69 4.86 5.98
N LEU A 22 19.88 3.95 5.02
CA LEU A 22 19.98 2.53 5.30
C LEU A 22 21.20 2.22 6.18
N THR A 23 20.97 1.52 7.30
CA THR A 23 22.00 1.00 8.20
C THR A 23 22.17 -0.51 8.02
N SER A 24 22.93 -1.19 8.88
CA SER A 24 22.97 -2.66 8.98
C SER A 24 21.87 -3.25 9.88
N GLU A 25 21.16 -2.43 10.65
CA GLU A 25 20.10 -2.87 11.55
C GLU A 25 18.89 -3.36 10.74
N ARG A 26 18.35 -4.53 11.09
CA ARG A 26 17.20 -5.15 10.42
C ARG A 26 16.18 -5.57 11.48
N SER A 27 14.93 -5.19 11.26
CA SER A 27 13.79 -5.70 12.02
C SER A 27 12.89 -6.47 11.07
N VAL A 28 12.43 -7.64 11.48
CA VAL A 28 11.52 -8.49 10.72
C VAL A 28 10.38 -8.90 11.64
N ALA A 29 9.16 -8.58 11.22
CA ALA A 29 7.94 -9.05 11.85
C ALA A 29 7.15 -9.88 10.82
N VAL A 30 6.58 -10.98 11.27
CA VAL A 30 5.73 -11.85 10.45
C VAL A 30 4.42 -12.07 11.18
N VAL A 31 3.31 -11.86 10.48
CA VAL A 31 1.96 -12.09 10.98
C VAL A 31 1.27 -13.05 10.01
N SER A 32 0.42 -13.93 10.55
CA SER A 32 -0.43 -14.83 9.77
C SER A 32 -1.89 -14.53 10.09
N MET A 33 -2.73 -14.60 9.06
CA MET A 33 -4.17 -14.41 9.20
C MET A 33 -4.93 -15.42 8.35
N ASN A 34 -6.15 -15.75 8.76
CA ASN A 34 -6.98 -16.66 7.99
C ASN A 34 -7.52 -15.94 6.75
N LEU A 35 -7.26 -16.51 5.57
CA LEU A 35 -7.77 -15.97 4.30
C LEU A 35 -9.30 -15.86 4.28
N GLN A 36 -10.01 -16.70 5.03
CA GLN A 36 -11.47 -16.60 5.14
C GLN A 36 -11.92 -15.30 5.81
N ASP A 37 -11.17 -14.80 6.78
CA ASP A 37 -11.51 -13.54 7.44
C ASP A 37 -11.25 -12.35 6.51
N VAL A 38 -10.15 -12.39 5.74
CA VAL A 38 -9.88 -11.42 4.68
C VAL A 38 -11.00 -11.41 3.63
N LYS A 39 -11.48 -12.59 3.24
CA LYS A 39 -12.61 -12.71 2.29
C LYS A 39 -13.92 -12.18 2.86
N LYS A 40 -14.21 -12.41 4.14
CA LYS A 40 -15.42 -11.82 4.76
C LYS A 40 -15.42 -10.29 4.67
N VAL A 41 -14.27 -9.65 4.93
CA VAL A 41 -14.13 -8.19 4.81
C VAL A 41 -14.29 -7.76 3.35
N LYS A 42 -13.58 -8.42 2.42
CA LYS A 42 -13.69 -8.07 0.99
C LYS A 42 -15.15 -8.14 0.50
N ASP A 43 -15.89 -9.17 0.92
CA ASP A 43 -17.26 -9.42 0.47
C ASP A 43 -18.24 -8.44 1.13
N ARG A 44 -17.95 -8.02 2.38
CA ARG A 44 -18.75 -7.02 3.10
C ARG A 44 -18.68 -5.63 2.46
N PHE A 45 -17.51 -5.24 1.97
CA PHE A 45 -17.26 -3.91 1.39
C PHE A 45 -17.25 -3.91 -0.14
N ASP A 46 -17.50 -5.06 -0.79
CA ASP A 46 -17.44 -5.23 -2.25
C ASP A 46 -16.10 -4.79 -2.87
N VAL A 47 -14.99 -5.18 -2.23
CA VAL A 47 -13.62 -4.86 -2.65
C VAL A 47 -12.80 -6.13 -2.94
N LYS A 48 -11.59 -5.97 -3.49
CA LYS A 48 -10.69 -7.10 -3.75
C LYS A 48 -9.88 -7.46 -2.51
N VAL A 49 -9.33 -8.68 -2.51
CA VAL A 49 -8.42 -9.16 -1.46
C VAL A 49 -7.22 -8.21 -1.28
N ASN A 50 -6.65 -7.70 -2.38
CA ASN A 50 -5.53 -6.77 -2.31
C ASN A 50 -5.92 -5.45 -1.64
N ASP A 51 -7.15 -4.97 -1.82
CA ASP A 51 -7.62 -3.73 -1.18
C ASP A 51 -7.70 -3.90 0.34
N VAL A 52 -8.19 -5.06 0.81
CA VAL A 52 -8.17 -5.39 2.25
C VAL A 52 -6.73 -5.46 2.79
N VAL A 53 -5.81 -6.08 2.05
CA VAL A 53 -4.39 -6.13 2.45
C VAL A 53 -3.77 -4.73 2.51
N MET A 54 -4.09 -3.88 1.55
CA MET A 54 -3.63 -2.49 1.50
C MET A 54 -4.16 -1.69 2.68
N ALA A 55 -5.45 -1.83 3.02
CA ALA A 55 -6.06 -1.20 4.20
C ALA A 55 -5.39 -1.66 5.51
N LEU A 56 -5.08 -2.96 5.65
CA LEU A 56 -4.35 -3.47 6.81
C LEU A 56 -2.95 -2.87 6.91
N CYS A 57 -2.23 -2.79 5.80
CA CYS A 57 -0.91 -2.14 5.78
C CYS A 57 -0.99 -0.65 6.10
N ALA A 58 -1.99 0.06 5.56
CA ALA A 58 -2.23 1.47 5.84
C ALA A 58 -2.51 1.71 7.33
N GLY A 59 -3.43 0.95 7.93
CA GLY A 59 -3.75 1.04 9.35
C GLY A 59 -2.55 0.75 10.24
N ALA A 60 -1.78 -0.30 9.94
CA ALA A 60 -0.57 -0.63 10.70
C ALA A 60 0.50 0.48 10.63
N LEU A 61 0.73 1.04 9.44
CA LEU A 61 1.68 2.15 9.25
C LEU A 61 1.19 3.43 9.93
N ARG A 62 -0.11 3.71 9.85
CA ARG A 62 -0.74 4.86 10.50
C ARG A 62 -0.56 4.78 12.01
N SER A 63 -0.98 3.67 12.64
CA SER A 63 -0.83 3.48 14.09
C SER A 63 0.64 3.57 14.52
N PHE A 64 1.54 2.94 13.78
CA PHE A 64 2.97 2.99 14.08
C PHE A 64 3.56 4.41 14.04
N LEU A 65 3.18 5.22 13.05
CA LEU A 65 3.64 6.61 12.96
C LEU A 65 2.96 7.50 14.02
N ALA A 66 1.67 7.27 14.30
CA ALA A 66 0.92 8.00 15.33
C ALA A 66 1.48 7.73 16.74
N ASP A 67 1.82 6.48 17.06
CA ASP A 67 2.43 6.09 18.34
C ASP A 67 3.78 6.79 18.60
N LEU A 68 4.43 7.26 17.53
CA LEU A 68 5.70 7.99 17.57
C LEU A 68 5.55 9.51 17.42
N ASP A 69 4.31 10.01 17.29
CA ASP A 69 4.02 11.42 16.96
C ASP A 69 4.68 11.87 15.63
N GLU A 70 4.78 10.93 14.68
CA GLU A 70 5.41 11.09 13.35
C GLU A 70 4.40 10.91 12.19
N LEU A 71 3.09 10.85 12.46
CA LEU A 71 2.07 10.70 11.42
C LEU A 71 1.95 11.98 10.58
N PRO A 72 2.21 11.95 9.26
CA PRO A 72 2.06 13.13 8.41
C PRO A 72 0.58 13.44 8.13
N ASP A 73 0.27 14.73 7.91
CA ASP A 73 -1.07 15.19 7.48
C ASP A 73 -1.47 14.71 6.08
N LYS A 74 -0.49 14.30 5.26
CA LYS A 74 -0.70 13.80 3.91
C LYS A 74 -0.67 12.27 3.90
N PRO A 75 -1.47 11.60 3.05
CA PRO A 75 -1.41 10.16 2.93
C PRO A 75 -0.04 9.66 2.49
N LEU A 76 0.36 8.49 3.00
CA LEU A 76 1.47 7.73 2.45
C LEU A 76 1.14 7.22 1.04
N ILE A 77 2.17 7.06 0.21
CA ILE A 77 2.04 6.49 -1.14
C ILE A 77 2.89 5.22 -1.22
N ALA A 78 2.28 4.14 -1.71
CA ALA A 78 2.94 2.87 -1.96
C ALA A 78 3.04 2.57 -3.45
N VAL A 79 4.08 1.84 -3.84
CA VAL A 79 4.16 1.23 -5.18
C VAL A 79 3.64 -0.20 -5.08
N VAL A 80 2.53 -0.48 -5.76
CA VAL A 80 1.91 -1.81 -5.82
C VAL A 80 2.19 -2.43 -7.18
N PRO A 81 3.04 -3.46 -7.27
CA PRO A 81 3.27 -4.16 -8.52
C PRO A 81 2.09 -5.08 -8.84
N SER A 82 1.59 -4.99 -10.08
CA SER A 82 0.58 -5.91 -10.63
C SER A 82 1.16 -6.73 -11.77
N SER A 83 0.71 -7.98 -11.89
CA SER A 83 1.04 -8.84 -13.02
C SER A 83 0.44 -8.29 -14.31
N VAL A 84 1.27 -8.23 -15.35
CA VAL A 84 0.85 -7.96 -16.74
C VAL A 84 1.12 -9.15 -17.65
N HIS A 85 1.22 -10.35 -17.06
CA HIS A 85 1.45 -11.58 -17.80
C HIS A 85 0.31 -11.84 -18.78
N GLY A 86 0.63 -12.02 -20.06
CA GLY A 86 -0.37 -12.18 -21.13
C GLY A 86 -1.11 -10.89 -21.52
N LEU A 87 -0.76 -9.74 -20.93
CA LEU A 87 -1.28 -8.41 -21.26
C LEU A 87 -0.19 -7.50 -21.88
N SER A 88 1.05 -7.97 -21.93
CA SER A 88 2.22 -7.22 -22.37
C SER A 88 3.07 -8.05 -23.32
N ASP A 89 3.47 -7.45 -24.44
CA ASP A 89 4.38 -8.06 -25.41
C ASP A 89 5.86 -7.93 -24.99
N ARG A 90 6.11 -7.40 -23.79
CA ARG A 90 7.47 -7.16 -23.29
C ARG A 90 8.20 -8.49 -23.08
N HIS A 91 9.32 -8.66 -23.77
CA HIS A 91 10.20 -9.81 -23.58
C HIS A 91 10.77 -9.86 -22.15
N GLY A 92 10.74 -11.04 -21.54
CA GLY A 92 11.26 -11.28 -20.19
C GLY A 92 10.31 -12.10 -19.32
N ARG A 93 10.88 -12.79 -18.31
CA ARG A 93 10.08 -13.57 -17.34
C ARG A 93 9.38 -12.69 -16.29
N ASN A 94 9.93 -11.51 -16.02
CA ASN A 94 9.35 -10.57 -15.07
C ASN A 94 8.40 -9.60 -15.80
N GLN A 95 7.11 -9.92 -15.79
CA GLN A 95 6.06 -9.13 -16.43
C GLN A 95 5.19 -8.47 -15.36
N LEU A 96 5.71 -7.37 -14.81
CA LEU A 96 5.06 -6.55 -13.79
C LEU A 96 4.92 -5.10 -14.25
N SER A 97 3.84 -4.45 -13.84
CA SER A 97 3.64 -3.00 -13.93
C SER A 97 3.47 -2.42 -12.53
N GLY A 98 4.07 -1.27 -12.25
CA GLY A 98 3.98 -0.59 -10.96
C GLY A 98 2.84 0.43 -10.94
N MET A 99 2.00 0.35 -9.91
CA MET A 99 0.94 1.32 -9.63
C MET A 99 1.33 2.20 -8.43
N PHE A 100 1.12 3.51 -8.49
CA PHE A 100 1.26 4.39 -7.31
C PHE A 100 -0.11 4.50 -6.65
N CYS A 101 -0.23 3.96 -5.44
CA CYS A 101 -1.47 3.94 -4.68
C CYS A 101 -1.34 4.82 -3.45
N THR A 102 -2.32 5.71 -3.22
CA THR A 102 -2.50 6.35 -1.91
C THR A 102 -2.93 5.28 -0.90
N LEU A 103 -2.35 5.31 0.30
CA LEU A 103 -2.71 4.44 1.40
C LEU A 103 -3.80 5.03 2.31
N GLN A 104 -4.22 6.27 2.07
CA GLN A 104 -5.24 6.97 2.87
C GLN A 104 -4.96 6.93 4.39
N THR A 105 -3.70 7.08 4.79
CA THR A 105 -3.28 7.04 6.21
C THR A 105 -3.73 8.27 7.00
N ASP A 106 -4.23 9.30 6.33
CA ASP A 106 -4.87 10.49 6.87
C ASP A 106 -6.32 10.25 7.32
N ILE A 107 -6.95 9.18 6.84
CA ILE A 107 -8.30 8.77 7.27
C ILE A 107 -8.20 7.97 8.58
N ASP A 108 -9.00 8.33 9.58
CA ASP A 108 -9.00 7.66 10.90
C ASP A 108 -9.93 6.44 10.94
N ASP A 109 -11.12 6.54 10.34
CA ASP A 109 -12.06 5.43 10.25
C ASP A 109 -11.69 4.50 9.08
N PRO A 110 -11.31 3.24 9.34
CA PRO A 110 -10.95 2.29 8.28
C PRO A 110 -12.13 1.85 7.40
N SER A 111 -13.36 2.27 7.71
CA SER A 111 -14.58 1.94 6.96
C SER A 111 -15.17 3.09 6.14
N GLU A 112 -14.56 4.28 6.20
CA GLU A 112 -14.86 5.44 5.33
C GLU A 112 -14.37 5.21 3.89
#